data_AF-A0A2E8BEC7-F1
#
_entry.id   AF-A0A2E8BEC7-F1
#
_cell.length_a   1.000
_cell.length_b   1.000
_cell.length_c   1.000
_cell.angle_alpha   90.00
_cell.angle_beta   90.00
_cell.angle_gamma   90.00
#
_symmetry.space_group_name_H-M   'P 1'
#
loop_
_entity.id
_entity.type
_entity.pdbx_description
1 polymer ?
#
loop_
_entity_poly.entity_id
_entity_poly.type
_entity_poly.pdbx_seq_one_letter_code
_entity_poly.pdbx_strand_id
1 'polypeptide(L)'
;MKEEEDAEGHREKQTNEATVSARLPELNKEDKEFATTREKLEWVEEWMSWYVPGQLQTMEDGGIILQKVDASTVRCVSVVDHSFCYLTLALVSTSFERRGVSLEVDPYTIVTPYTPPEDRGPERYDEGDNPGVEVV
;
A
#
# COMPACT_ATOMS: atom_id res chain seq x y z
N MET A 1 41.40 33.06 8.54
CA MET A 1 40.55 32.64 9.68
C MET A 1 39.20 33.29 9.46
N LYS A 2 38.09 32.58 9.31
CA LYS A 2 37.81 31.14 9.32
C LYS A 2 36.37 31.02 8.80
N GLU A 3 36.20 30.17 7.79
CA GLU A 3 35.01 29.36 7.44
C GLU A 3 33.71 30.06 7.00
N GLU A 4 33.52 30.08 5.68
CA GLU A 4 32.27 29.66 5.04
C GLU A 4 31.95 28.22 5.49
N GLU A 5 30.73 27.96 5.95
CA GLU A 5 30.22 26.60 6.15
C GLU A 5 28.69 26.60 5.90
N ASP A 6 28.35 26.34 4.64
CA ASP A 6 27.43 25.29 4.20
C ASP A 6 26.14 25.06 5.01
N ALA A 7 25.06 25.74 4.61
CA ALA A 7 23.72 25.23 4.80
C ALA A 7 23.40 24.25 3.65
N GLU A 8 23.96 23.05 3.80
CA GLU A 8 23.75 21.86 2.97
C GLU A 8 22.25 21.68 2.66
N GLY A 9 21.87 21.98 1.41
CA GLY A 9 20.58 21.60 0.88
C GLY A 9 20.48 20.09 0.90
N HIS A 10 19.53 19.55 1.68
CA HIS A 10 19.12 18.15 1.60
C HIS A 10 18.36 17.95 0.29
N ARG A 11 19.08 18.01 -0.84
CA ARG A 11 18.64 17.48 -2.11
C ARG A 11 18.73 15.97 -1.94
N GLU A 12 17.63 15.38 -1.48
CA GLU A 12 17.43 13.94 -1.55
C GLU A 12 17.86 13.48 -2.94
N LYS A 13 18.88 12.62 -2.96
CA LYS A 13 19.45 12.09 -4.18
C LYS A 13 18.31 11.35 -4.88
N GLN A 14 17.87 11.87 -6.03
CA GLN A 14 16.99 11.13 -6.93
C GLN A 14 17.68 9.82 -7.26
N THR A 15 17.28 8.76 -6.56
CA THR A 15 17.68 7.40 -6.84
C THR A 15 17.19 7.08 -8.24
N ASN A 16 18.09 6.57 -9.09
CA ASN A 16 17.87 6.23 -10.50
C ASN A 16 16.43 5.81 -10.85
N GLU A 17 15.90 6.43 -11.90
CA GLU A 17 14.53 6.45 -12.44
C GLU A 17 14.01 5.09 -12.93
N ALA A 18 14.02 4.05 -12.11
CA ALA A 18 13.23 2.85 -12.39
C ALA A 18 11.75 3.20 -12.21
N THR A 19 10.92 2.89 -13.21
CA THR A 19 9.47 3.07 -13.10
C THR A 19 8.91 2.23 -11.96
N VAL A 20 7.75 2.58 -11.43
CA VAL A 20 7.18 1.88 -10.26
C VAL A 20 6.91 0.41 -10.60
N SER A 21 6.46 0.11 -11.82
CA SER A 21 6.25 -1.27 -12.26
C SER A 21 7.53 -2.10 -12.27
N ALA A 22 8.69 -1.49 -12.59
CA ALA A 22 9.98 -2.17 -12.58
C ALA A 22 10.47 -2.52 -11.17
N ARG A 23 9.87 -1.92 -10.13
CA ARG A 23 10.18 -2.16 -8.72
C ARG A 23 9.27 -3.20 -8.07
N LEU A 24 8.22 -3.65 -8.75
CA LEU A 24 7.33 -4.67 -8.23
C LEU A 24 8.06 -6.01 -8.10
N PRO A 25 7.97 -6.70 -6.95
CA PRO A 25 8.61 -7.99 -6.78
C PRO A 25 7.91 -9.05 -7.65
N GLU A 26 8.68 -10.03 -8.11
CA GLU A 26 8.10 -11.25 -8.66
C GLU A 26 7.43 -12.05 -7.53
N LEU A 27 6.14 -12.36 -7.70
CA LEU A 27 5.42 -13.17 -6.73
C LEU A 27 5.77 -14.65 -6.86
N ASN A 28 6.06 -15.28 -5.72
CA ASN A 28 6.26 -16.72 -5.65
C ASN A 28 4.91 -17.46 -5.78
N LYS A 29 4.95 -18.79 -5.70
CA LYS A 29 3.74 -19.62 -5.84
C LYS A 29 2.72 -19.37 -4.71
N GLU A 30 3.19 -19.28 -3.47
CA GLU A 30 2.35 -19.06 -2.29
C GLU A 30 1.69 -17.68 -2.35
N ASP A 31 2.44 -16.65 -2.73
CA ASP A 31 1.92 -15.29 -2.91
C ASP A 31 0.81 -15.24 -3.98
N LYS A 32 1.00 -15.93 -5.11
CA LYS A 32 0.00 -16.03 -6.18
C LYS A 32 -1.24 -16.79 -5.72
N GLU A 33 -1.07 -17.87 -4.97
CA GLU A 33 -2.18 -18.63 -4.39
C GLU A 33 -2.96 -17.75 -3.39
N PHE A 34 -2.25 -17.02 -2.52
CA PHE A 34 -2.83 -16.06 -1.59
C PHE A 34 -3.64 -14.96 -2.31
N ALA A 35 -3.03 -14.31 -3.31
CA ALA A 35 -3.66 -13.24 -4.11
C ALA A 35 -4.89 -13.71 -4.91
N THR A 36 -5.04 -15.02 -5.11
CA THR A 36 -6.14 -15.62 -5.87
C THR A 36 -7.10 -16.45 -5.01
N THR A 37 -7.00 -16.35 -3.68
CA THR A 37 -8.00 -16.91 -2.76
C THR A 37 -9.37 -16.29 -3.00
N ARG A 38 -10.43 -17.05 -2.66
CA ARG A 38 -11.82 -16.60 -2.80
C ARG A 38 -12.05 -15.24 -2.13
N GLU A 39 -11.52 -15.05 -0.93
CA GLU A 39 -11.63 -13.79 -0.18
C GLU A 39 -11.07 -12.60 -0.96
N LYS A 40 -9.87 -12.72 -1.54
CA LYS A 40 -9.27 -11.62 -2.33
C LYS A 40 -10.04 -11.36 -3.62
N LEU A 41 -10.57 -12.42 -4.23
CA LEU A 41 -11.36 -12.30 -5.44
C LEU A 41 -12.76 -11.72 -5.19
N GLU A 42 -13.38 -11.98 -4.04
CA GLU A 42 -14.62 -11.35 -3.59
C GLU A 42 -14.37 -9.87 -3.24
N TRP A 43 -13.26 -9.57 -2.57
CA TRP A 43 -12.84 -8.19 -2.29
C TRP A 43 -12.72 -7.35 -3.58
N VAL A 44 -12.14 -7.91 -4.66
CA VAL A 44 -12.08 -7.19 -5.96
C VAL A 44 -13.48 -6.91 -6.51
N GLU A 45 -14.41 -7.87 -6.43
CA GLU A 45 -15.79 -7.67 -6.90
C GLU A 45 -16.51 -6.58 -6.11
N GLU A 46 -16.39 -6.61 -4.78
CA GLU A 46 -16.97 -5.60 -3.88
C GLU A 46 -16.37 -4.22 -4.15
N TRP A 47 -15.04 -4.13 -4.27
CA TRP A 47 -14.34 -2.90 -4.59
C TRP A 47 -14.81 -2.34 -5.95
N MET A 48 -14.87 -3.18 -6.98
CA MET A 48 -15.36 -2.73 -8.29
C MET A 48 -16.85 -2.38 -8.29
N SER A 49 -17.64 -2.85 -7.34
CA SER A 49 -19.08 -2.51 -7.22
C SER A 49 -19.32 -1.23 -6.41
N TRP A 50 -18.64 -1.06 -5.27
CA TRP A 50 -18.92 0.01 -4.31
C TRP A 50 -18.38 1.38 -4.71
N TYR A 51 -17.22 1.42 -5.37
CA TYR A 51 -16.59 2.69 -5.75
C TYR A 51 -17.16 3.19 -7.08
N VAL A 52 -17.29 4.51 -7.24
CA VAL A 52 -17.61 5.14 -8.52
C VAL A 52 -16.35 5.62 -9.24
N PRO A 53 -16.34 5.74 -10.58
CA PRO A 53 -15.22 6.34 -11.31
C PRO A 53 -14.78 7.69 -10.72
N GLY A 54 -13.47 7.86 -10.55
CA GLY A 54 -12.81 9.01 -9.94
C GLY A 54 -12.55 8.87 -8.43
N GLN A 55 -13.25 7.98 -7.72
CA GLN A 55 -13.11 7.82 -6.27
C GLN A 55 -11.76 7.19 -5.90
N LEU A 56 -11.18 7.68 -4.79
CA LEU A 56 -9.95 7.17 -4.21
C LEU A 56 -10.24 6.28 -3.00
N GLN A 57 -9.40 5.26 -2.81
CA GLN A 57 -9.34 4.47 -1.60
C GLN A 57 -7.90 4.38 -1.11
N THR A 58 -7.69 4.76 0.14
CA THR A 58 -6.41 4.56 0.84
C THR A 58 -6.41 3.18 1.48
N MET A 59 -5.39 2.39 1.20
CA MET A 59 -5.11 1.14 1.91
C MET A 59 -3.93 1.40 2.83
N GLU A 60 -4.20 1.98 4.00
CA GLU A 60 -3.16 2.47 4.94
C GLU A 60 -2.17 1.37 5.32
N ASP A 61 -2.66 0.19 5.70
CA ASP A 61 -1.83 -0.97 6.03
C ASP A 61 -0.96 -1.43 4.85
N GLY A 62 -1.45 -1.26 3.62
CA GLY A 62 -0.75 -1.62 2.40
C GLY A 62 0.19 -0.54 1.86
N GLY A 63 0.13 0.68 2.42
CA GLY A 63 0.86 1.85 1.92
C GLY A 63 0.58 2.19 0.46
N ILE A 64 -0.65 1.94 -0.03
CA ILE A 64 -1.05 2.27 -1.41
C ILE A 64 -2.34 3.08 -1.44
N ILE A 65 -2.47 3.94 -2.45
CA ILE A 65 -3.72 4.63 -2.78
C ILE A 65 -4.16 4.22 -4.18
N LEU A 66 -5.40 3.78 -4.29
CA LEU A 66 -6.01 3.34 -5.54
C LEU A 66 -7.12 4.30 -5.97
N GLN A 67 -7.24 4.54 -7.27
CA GLN A 67 -8.33 5.29 -7.90
C GLN A 67 -9.12 4.36 -8.81
N LYS A 68 -10.45 4.37 -8.69
CA LYS A 68 -11.28 3.73 -9.73
C LYS A 68 -11.30 4.60 -10.97
N VAL A 69 -10.86 4.09 -12.11
CA VAL A 69 -10.86 4.83 -13.37
C VAL A 69 -12.17 4.61 -14.10
N ASP A 70 -12.60 3.35 -14.24
CA ASP A 70 -13.83 2.95 -14.89
C ASP A 70 -14.34 1.59 -14.37
N ALA A 71 -15.18 0.88 -15.13
CA ALA A 71 -15.78 -0.41 -14.74
C ALA A 71 -14.79 -1.59 -14.76
N SER A 72 -13.63 -1.44 -15.39
CA SER A 72 -12.61 -2.49 -15.56
C SER A 72 -11.19 -2.01 -15.28
N THR A 73 -11.00 -0.75 -14.91
CA THR A 73 -9.68 -0.14 -14.73
C THR A 73 -9.56 0.53 -13.37
N VAL A 74 -8.46 0.21 -12.69
CA VAL A 74 -8.00 0.83 -11.44
C VAL A 74 -6.63 1.45 -11.70
N ARG A 75 -6.34 2.55 -11.02
CA ARG A 75 -5.04 3.21 -11.09
C ARG A 75 -4.42 3.29 -9.71
N CYS A 76 -3.15 2.93 -9.59
CA CYS A 76 -2.37 3.26 -8.41
C CYS A 76 -1.95 4.74 -8.50
N VAL A 77 -2.28 5.51 -7.47
CA VAL A 77 -1.93 6.94 -7.40
C VAL A 77 -0.67 7.14 -6.58
N SER A 78 -0.49 6.34 -5.53
CA SER A 78 0.74 6.37 -4.74
C SER A 78 1.08 5.01 -4.13
N VAL A 79 2.37 4.80 -3.92
CA VAL A 79 2.93 3.69 -3.14
C VAL A 79 4.01 4.22 -2.20
N VAL A 80 4.01 3.77 -0.95
CA VAL A 80 5.06 4.10 0.01
C VAL A 80 6.36 3.41 -0.37
N ASP A 81 7.49 4.09 -0.20
CA ASP A 81 8.84 3.60 -0.52
C ASP A 81 9.32 2.54 0.49
N HIS A 82 8.62 1.41 0.52
CA HIS A 82 8.89 0.30 1.43
C HIS A 82 8.57 -1.03 0.74
N SER A 83 9.45 -2.03 0.88
CA SER A 83 9.35 -3.31 0.17
C SER A 83 8.00 -4.02 0.36
N PHE A 84 7.45 -3.95 1.57
CA PHE A 84 6.12 -4.47 1.88
C PHE A 84 5.02 -3.83 1.02
N CYS A 85 5.06 -2.52 0.80
CA CYS A 85 4.05 -1.80 0.02
C CYS A 85 4.12 -2.16 -1.47
N TYR A 86 5.33 -2.38 -2.01
CA TYR A 86 5.50 -2.91 -3.37
C TYR A 86 4.99 -4.35 -3.49
N LEU A 87 5.20 -5.19 -2.47
CA LEU A 87 4.62 -6.54 -2.42
C LEU A 87 3.09 -6.48 -2.38
N THR A 88 2.51 -5.62 -1.54
CA THR A 88 1.05 -5.41 -1.50
C THR A 88 0.51 -4.99 -2.86
N LEU A 89 1.16 -4.04 -3.54
CA LEU A 89 0.76 -3.61 -4.87
C LEU A 89 0.81 -4.77 -5.89
N ALA A 90 1.84 -5.61 -5.86
CA ALA A 90 1.95 -6.78 -6.73
C ALA A 90 0.86 -7.84 -6.47
N LEU A 91 0.55 -8.10 -5.18
CA LEU A 91 -0.54 -8.99 -4.78
C LEU A 91 -1.90 -8.47 -5.28
N VAL A 92 -2.18 -7.19 -5.03
CA VAL A 92 -3.42 -6.52 -5.48
C VAL A 92 -3.53 -6.53 -7.00
N SER A 93 -2.44 -6.26 -7.72
CA SER A 93 -2.38 -6.36 -9.18
C SER A 93 -2.78 -7.75 -9.67
N THR A 94 -2.28 -8.80 -9.01
CA THR A 94 -2.59 -10.19 -9.36
C THR A 94 -4.06 -10.53 -9.12
N SER A 95 -4.63 -10.05 -8.00
CA SER A 95 -6.06 -10.22 -7.71
C SER A 95 -6.94 -9.52 -8.76
N PHE A 96 -6.60 -8.29 -9.16
CA PHE A 96 -7.30 -7.54 -10.19
C PHE A 96 -7.23 -8.24 -11.55
N GLU A 97 -6.02 -8.63 -11.98
CA GLU A 97 -5.82 -9.33 -13.26
C GLU A 97 -6.66 -10.62 -13.32
N ARG A 98 -6.73 -11.37 -12.21
CA ARG A 98 -7.53 -12.59 -12.12
C ARG A 98 -9.03 -12.35 -12.33
N ARG A 99 -9.53 -11.14 -12.06
CA ARG A 99 -10.92 -10.71 -12.32
C ARG A 99 -11.07 -9.92 -13.63
N GLY A 100 -10.03 -9.83 -14.45
CA GLY A 100 -10.06 -9.08 -15.70
C GLY A 100 -10.07 -7.56 -15.49
N VAL A 101 -9.61 -7.08 -14.33
CA VAL A 101 -9.44 -5.66 -14.02
C VAL A 101 -7.99 -5.27 -14.31
N SER A 102 -7.81 -4.20 -15.07
CA SER A 102 -6.48 -3.65 -15.36
C SER A 102 -6.05 -2.70 -14.26
N LEU A 103 -4.80 -2.85 -13.78
CA LEU A 103 -4.18 -1.93 -12.84
C LEU A 103 -3.15 -1.05 -13.56
N GLU A 104 -3.42 0.25 -13.67
CA GLU A 104 -2.47 1.24 -14.15
C GLU A 104 -1.50 1.63 -13.03
N VAL A 105 -0.21 1.41 -13.24
CA VAL A 105 0.85 1.77 -12.29
C VAL A 105 1.64 2.96 -12.86
N ASP A 106 2.42 2.75 -13.91
CA ASP A 106 3.10 3.85 -14.60
C ASP A 106 2.18 4.49 -15.65
N PRO A 107 2.28 5.82 -15.92
CA PRO A 107 3.19 6.80 -15.31
C PRO A 107 2.59 7.53 -14.09
N TYR A 108 1.50 7.03 -13.52
CA TYR A 108 0.66 7.80 -12.59
C TYR A 108 1.07 7.66 -11.12
N THR A 109 1.73 6.56 -10.75
CA THR A 109 2.06 6.30 -9.36
C THR A 109 3.19 7.20 -8.87
N ILE A 110 2.92 7.93 -7.79
CA ILE A 110 3.92 8.68 -7.04
C ILE A 110 4.49 7.81 -5.93
N VAL A 111 5.82 7.72 -5.85
CA VAL A 111 6.49 7.07 -4.71
C VAL A 111 6.53 8.04 -3.54
N THR A 112 5.88 7.70 -2.43
CA THR A 112 5.86 8.53 -1.22
C THR A 112 6.91 8.03 -0.22
N PRO A 113 7.72 8.89 0.40
CA PRO A 113 8.72 8.45 1.38
C PRO A 113 8.10 7.65 2.54
N TYR A 114 8.79 6.59 2.96
CA TYR A 114 8.42 5.87 4.18
C TYR A 114 8.75 6.72 5.41
N THR A 115 7.73 6.99 6.23
CA THR A 115 7.92 7.60 7.55
C THR A 115 7.68 6.52 8.60
N PRO A 116 8.70 6.10 9.36
CA PRO A 116 8.49 5.17 10.47
C PRO A 116 7.46 5.77 11.42
N PRO A 117 6.55 4.96 11.99
CA PRO A 117 5.72 5.45 13.07
C PRO A 117 6.64 6.01 14.16
N GLU A 118 6.38 7.24 14.61
CA GLU A 118 6.95 7.72 15.87
C GLU A 118 6.66 6.64 16.92
N ASP A 119 7.67 6.31 17.73
CA ASP A 119 7.61 5.26 18.75
C ASP A 119 6.46 5.54 19.73
N ARG A 120 5.25 5.18 19.31
CA ARG A 120 4.06 5.14 20.14
C ARG A 120 4.35 3.96 21.05
N GLY A 121 4.98 4.28 22.19
CA GLY A 121 5.26 3.33 23.25
C GLY A 121 4.05 2.44 23.50
N PRO A 122 4.26 1.25 24.07
CA PRO A 122 3.32 0.13 24.02
C PRO A 122 1.88 0.60 24.25
N GLU A 123 0.99 0.29 23.31
CA GLU A 123 -0.44 0.46 23.52
C GLU A 123 -0.77 -0.16 24.88
N ARG A 124 -1.22 0.68 25.81
CA ARG A 124 -1.70 0.18 27.09
C ARG A 124 -2.91 -0.66 26.74
N TYR A 125 -2.76 -1.99 26.80
CA TYR A 125 -3.90 -2.84 27.09
C TYR A 125 -4.44 -2.32 28.43
N ASP A 126 -5.55 -1.57 28.40
CA ASP A 126 -6.30 -1.29 29.61
C ASP A 126 -6.78 -2.64 30.13
N GLU A 127 -6.01 -3.20 31.07
CA GLU A 127 -6.34 -4.37 31.88
C GLU A 127 -7.46 -3.97 32.84
N GLY A 128 -8.61 -3.63 32.28
CA GLY A 128 -9.73 -2.99 32.97
C GLY A 128 -11.10 -3.63 32.70
N ASP A 129 -11.18 -4.65 31.83
CA ASP A 129 -12.45 -5.34 31.55
C ASP A 129 -12.35 -6.85 31.75
N ASN A 130 -11.87 -7.26 32.93
CA ASN A 130 -12.21 -8.57 33.48
C ASN A 130 -13.48 -8.41 34.32
N PRO A 131 -14.69 -8.67 33.79
CA PRO A 131 -15.89 -8.73 34.62
C PRO A 131 -15.69 -9.82 35.67
N GLY A 132 -15.74 -9.40 36.94
CA GLY A 132 -15.46 -10.26 38.09
C GLY A 132 -16.32 -11.53 38.06
N VAL A 133 -15.65 -12.68 38.11
CA VAL A 133 -16.29 -13.95 38.48
C VAL A 133 -16.51 -13.92 39.98
N GLU A 134 -17.71 -13.52 40.42
CA GLU A 134 -18.17 -13.82 41.78
C GLU A 134 -18.39 -15.34 41.89
N VAL A 135 -17.62 -15.98 42.76
CA VAL A 135 -17.93 -17.32 43.28
C VAL A 135 -18.90 -17.14 44.46
N VAL A 136 -20.12 -17.62 44.31
CA VAL A 136 -21.10 -17.85 45.40
C VAL A 136 -21.49 -19.31 45.45
#